data_AF-A0A497L060-F1
#
_entry.id   AF-A0A497L060-F1
#
_cell.length_a   1.000
_cell.length_b   1.000
_cell.length_c   1.000
_cell.angle_alpha   90.00
_cell.angle_beta   90.00
_cell.angle_gamma   90.00
#
_symmetry.space_group_name_H-M   'P 1'
#
loop_
_entity.id
_entity.type
_entity.pdbx_description
1 polymer ?
#
loop_
_entity_poly.entity_id
_entity_poly.type
_entity_poly.pdbx_seq_one_letter_code
_entity_poly.pdbx_strand_id
1 'polypeptide(L)'
;MSILKALLIRPRFDTPTSYSYRWAEDIKRKLEEKGFKVIDIGNRRVNRSEVEGAIQGEDPELIVFYDHGSQGRLYGSPDEAVIDMRNV
;
A
#
# COMPACT_ATOMS: atom_id res chain seq x y z
N MET A 1 8.74 16.41 18.40
CA MET A 1 9.00 15.67 17.14
C MET A 1 7.67 15.27 16.57
N SER A 2 7.45 15.48 15.27
CA SER A 2 6.30 14.89 14.58
C SER A 2 6.45 13.36 14.56
N ILE A 3 5.32 12.66 14.63
CA ILE A 3 5.28 11.21 14.44
C ILE A 3 5.39 10.96 12.94
N LEU A 4 6.37 10.18 12.51
CA LEU A 4 6.51 9.75 11.12
C LEU A 4 5.36 8.81 10.75
N LYS A 5 4.86 8.89 9.54
CA LYS A 5 3.80 8.08 8.98
C LYS A 5 4.32 7.20 7.85
N ALA A 6 3.81 5.99 7.78
CA ALA A 6 4.05 5.09 6.68
C ALA A 6 2.73 4.63 6.09
N LEU A 7 2.56 4.76 4.77
CA LEU A 7 1.41 4.23 4.05
C LEU A 7 1.74 2.83 3.53
N LEU A 8 1.10 1.81 4.10
CA LEU A 8 1.22 0.43 3.67
C LEU A 8 0.02 0.05 2.79
N ILE A 9 0.29 -0.27 1.53
CA ILE A 9 -0.69 -0.70 0.54
C ILE A 9 -0.49 -2.19 0.28
N ARG A 10 -1.46 -3.00 0.74
CA ARG A 10 -1.42 -4.47 0.69
C ARG A 10 -2.78 -5.05 0.25
N PRO A 11 -3.14 -4.88 -1.03
CA PRO A 11 -4.43 -5.33 -1.54
C PRO A 11 -4.62 -6.86 -1.38
N ARG A 12 -5.86 -7.32 -1.48
CA ARG A 12 -6.18 -8.74 -1.45
C ARG A 12 -7.38 -9.01 -2.34
N PHE A 13 -7.16 -9.73 -3.43
CA PHE A 13 -8.19 -9.96 -4.45
C PHE A 13 -8.07 -11.29 -5.22
N ASP A 14 -7.05 -12.10 -4.91
CA ASP A 14 -6.84 -13.43 -5.45
C ASP A 14 -6.02 -14.32 -4.47
N THR A 15 -5.64 -15.51 -4.92
CA THR A 15 -4.86 -16.45 -4.09
C THR A 15 -3.44 -15.94 -3.81
N PRO A 16 -2.63 -15.50 -4.80
CA PRO A 16 -1.32 -14.90 -4.54
C PRO A 16 -1.34 -13.71 -3.56
N THR A 17 -2.24 -12.75 -3.75
CA THR A 17 -2.38 -11.56 -2.89
C THR A 17 -2.73 -11.93 -1.44
N SER A 18 -3.37 -13.08 -1.21
CA SER A 18 -3.62 -13.57 0.16
C SER A 18 -2.33 -13.94 0.90
N TYR A 19 -1.30 -14.39 0.19
CA TYR A 19 0.03 -14.62 0.78
C TYR A 19 0.77 -13.30 0.97
N SER A 20 0.79 -12.43 -0.05
CA SER A 20 1.40 -11.09 0.02
C SER A 20 0.86 -10.30 1.21
N TYR A 21 -0.46 -10.28 1.39
CA TYR A 21 -1.14 -9.63 2.51
C TYR A 21 -0.65 -10.13 3.88
N ARG A 22 -0.50 -11.46 4.03
CA ARG A 22 -0.01 -12.07 5.28
C ARG A 22 1.46 -11.74 5.53
N TRP A 23 2.30 -11.74 4.50
CA TRP A 23 3.71 -11.38 4.63
C TRP A 23 3.91 -9.89 4.92
N ALA A 24 3.06 -9.03 4.37
CA ALA A 24 3.09 -7.59 4.63
C ALA A 24 2.79 -7.23 6.11
N GLU A 25 2.19 -8.14 6.89
CA GLU A 25 2.00 -7.95 8.32
C GLU A 25 3.33 -7.78 9.08
N ASP A 26 4.39 -8.46 8.64
CA ASP A 26 5.70 -8.31 9.27
C ASP A 26 6.36 -6.96 8.92
N ILE A 27 6.02 -6.37 7.77
CA ILE A 27 6.42 -5.01 7.42
C ILE A 27 5.72 -4.02 8.36
N LYS A 28 4.40 -4.18 8.54
CA LYS A 28 3.61 -3.34 9.45
C LYS A 28 4.19 -3.33 10.86
N ARG A 29 4.42 -4.53 11.44
CA ARG A 29 5.01 -4.66 12.78
C ARG A 29 6.37 -3.96 12.88
N LYS A 30 7.26 -4.16 11.92
CA LYS A 30 8.59 -3.53 11.90
C LYS A 30 8.52 -2.00 11.80
N LEU A 31 7.54 -1.45 11.09
CA LEU A 31 7.35 0.00 10.99
C LEU A 31 6.83 0.57 12.31
N GLU A 32 5.83 -0.08 12.91
CA GLU A 32 5.28 0.30 14.23
C GLU A 32 6.35 0.22 15.32
N GLU A 33 7.18 -0.83 15.35
CA GLU A 33 8.34 -0.97 16.26
C GLU A 33 9.37 0.16 16.09
N LYS A 34 9.48 0.72 14.88
CA LYS A 34 10.36 1.88 14.59
C LYS A 34 9.71 3.23 14.92
N GLY A 35 8.49 3.24 15.45
CA GLY A 35 7.77 4.44 15.85
C GLY A 35 6.99 5.13 14.73
N PHE A 36 6.77 4.45 13.59
CA PHE A 36 5.88 4.97 12.55
C PHE A 36 4.41 4.77 12.95
N LYS A 37 3.57 5.77 12.66
CA LYS A 37 2.12 5.58 12.52
C LYS A 37 1.86 4.93 11.17
N VAL A 38 1.50 3.64 11.16
CA VAL A 38 1.18 2.94 9.91
C VAL A 38 -0.28 3.19 9.50
N ILE A 39 -0.47 3.71 8.29
CA ILE A 39 -1.75 3.82 7.60
C ILE A 39 -1.85 2.60 6.68
N ASP A 40 -2.74 1.67 7.01
CA ASP A 40 -2.85 0.35 6.37
C ASP A 40 -4.06 0.30 5.45
N ILE A 41 -3.82 0.23 4.14
CA ILE A 41 -4.85 0.11 3.09
C ILE A 41 -4.70 -1.26 2.43
N GLY A 42 -5.64 -2.16 2.71
CA GLY A 42 -5.53 -3.54 2.23
C GLY A 42 -6.61 -4.48 2.72
N ASN A 43 -6.33 -5.79 2.63
CA ASN A 43 -7.27 -6.90 2.92
C ASN A 43 -8.54 -6.93 2.05
N ARG A 44 -8.53 -6.19 0.95
CA ARG A 44 -9.58 -6.11 -0.07
C ARG A 44 -8.99 -5.56 -1.36
N ARG A 45 -9.82 -5.43 -2.38
CA ARG A 45 -9.52 -4.59 -3.54
C ARG A 45 -9.31 -3.15 -3.08
N VAL A 46 -8.30 -2.51 -3.66
CA VAL A 46 -7.91 -1.12 -3.42
C VAL A 46 -7.97 -0.41 -4.77
N ASN A 47 -8.55 0.78 -4.81
CA ASN A 47 -8.65 1.59 -6.02
C ASN A 47 -7.66 2.76 -5.99
N ARG A 48 -7.44 3.39 -7.14
CA ARG A 48 -6.48 4.49 -7.30
C ARG A 48 -6.84 5.70 -6.45
N SER A 49 -8.12 6.10 -6.46
CA SER A 49 -8.57 7.28 -5.73
C SER A 49 -8.32 7.18 -4.23
N GLU A 50 -8.43 5.98 -3.66
CA GLU A 50 -8.13 5.71 -2.27
C GLU A 50 -6.63 5.86 -1.98
N VAL A 51 -5.76 5.31 -2.84
CA VAL A 51 -4.31 5.43 -2.69
C VAL A 51 -3.85 6.88 -2.84
N GLU A 52 -4.31 7.58 -3.87
CA GLU A 52 -3.98 8.99 -4.11
C GLU A 52 -4.50 9.87 -2.97
N GLY A 53 -5.73 9.64 -2.52
CA GLY A 53 -6.32 10.37 -1.38
C GLY A 53 -5.57 10.12 -0.07
N ALA A 54 -5.07 8.91 0.16
CA ALA A 54 -4.25 8.60 1.32
C ALA A 54 -2.86 9.25 1.26
N ILE A 55 -2.22 9.28 0.08
CA ILE A 55 -0.94 9.98 -0.11
C ILE A 55 -1.12 11.47 0.19
N GLN A 56 -2.14 12.11 -0.38
CA GLN A 56 -2.38 13.55 -0.20
C GLN A 56 -2.87 13.90 1.22
N GLY A 57 -3.75 13.09 1.79
CA GLY A 57 -4.40 13.38 3.07
C GLY A 57 -3.54 13.03 4.28
N GLU A 58 -2.73 11.97 4.18
CA GLU A 58 -1.84 11.58 5.28
C GLU A 58 -0.44 12.17 5.16
N ASP A 59 0.01 12.56 3.97
CA ASP A 59 1.36 13.07 3.72
C ASP A 59 2.45 12.15 4.31
N PRO A 60 2.53 10.88 3.89
CA PRO A 60 3.41 9.90 4.51
C PRO A 60 4.87 10.09 4.06
N GLU A 61 5.81 9.94 5.00
CA GLU A 61 7.25 9.96 4.72
C GLU A 61 7.74 8.68 4.04
N LEU A 62 6.97 7.59 4.13
CA LEU A 62 7.27 6.31 3.51
C LEU A 62 6.00 5.71 2.90
N ILE A 63 6.11 5.26 1.65
CA ILE A 63 5.07 4.46 0.99
C ILE A 63 5.64 3.05 0.76
N VAL A 64 4.89 2.04 1.16
CA VAL A 64 5.18 0.64 0.90
C VAL A 64 4.03 0.04 0.13
N PHE A 65 4.32 -0.48 -1.06
CA PHE A 65 3.39 -1.32 -1.80
C PHE A 65 3.90 -2.76 -1.79
N TYR A 66 3.07 -3.72 -1.38
CA TYR A 66 3.47 -5.12 -1.30
C TYR A 66 2.42 -6.03 -1.91
N ASP A 67 2.42 -6.14 -3.24
CA ASP A 67 1.65 -7.14 -3.97
C ASP A 67 2.02 -7.17 -5.47
N HIS A 68 1.13 -7.74 -6.29
CA HIS A 68 1.16 -7.77 -7.74
C HIS A 68 1.61 -6.45 -8.38
N GLY A 69 2.51 -6.61 -9.34
CA GLY A 69 2.97 -5.57 -10.23
C GLY A 69 3.27 -6.14 -11.61
N SER A 70 3.30 -5.26 -12.59
CA SER A 70 3.86 -5.53 -13.92
C SER A 70 4.84 -4.42 -14.26
N GLN A 71 5.47 -4.48 -15.44
CA GLN A 71 6.32 -3.39 -15.91
C GLN A 71 5.56 -2.05 -15.86
N GLY A 72 6.00 -1.14 -14.98
CA GLY A 72 5.45 0.19 -14.80
C GLY A 72 4.09 0.29 -14.09
N ARG A 73 3.59 -0.77 -13.42
CA ARG A 73 2.28 -0.76 -12.74
C ARG A 73 2.28 -1.57 -11.45
N LEU A 74 1.60 -1.08 -10.42
CA LEU A 74 1.27 -1.76 -9.17
C LEU A 74 -0.25 -1.87 -9.04
N TYR A 75 -0.77 -3.06 -8.74
CA TYR A 75 -2.20 -3.38 -8.89
C TYR A 75 -2.94 -3.46 -7.56
N GLY A 76 -3.99 -2.66 -7.40
CA GLY A 76 -4.89 -2.74 -6.23
C GLY A 76 -6.06 -3.70 -6.43
N SER A 77 -6.33 -4.09 -7.67
CA SER A 77 -7.32 -5.08 -8.09
C SER A 77 -6.86 -5.79 -9.38
N PRO A 78 -7.57 -6.83 -9.86
CA PRO A 78 -7.28 -7.48 -11.14
C PRO A 78 -7.32 -6.55 -12.37
N ASP A 79 -8.06 -5.45 -12.28
CA ASP A 79 -8.40 -4.56 -13.39
C ASP A 79 -7.86 -3.12 -13.21
N GLU A 80 -7.31 -2.78 -12.05
CA GLU A 80 -6.91 -1.41 -11.73
C GLU A 80 -5.47 -1.32 -11.17
N ALA A 81 -4.65 -0.54 -11.88
CA ALA A 81 -3.35 -0.10 -11.39
C ALA A 81 -3.50 1.15 -10.51
N VAL A 82 -3.09 1.05 -9.25
CA VAL A 82 -3.18 2.14 -8.26
C VAL A 82 -1.97 3.06 -8.28
N ILE A 83 -0.83 2.56 -8.75
CA ILE A 83 0.38 3.35 -9.04
C ILE A 83 0.89 2.90 -10.40
N ASP A 84 1.18 3.84 -11.30
CA ASP A 84 1.80 3.55 -12.59
C ASP A 84 2.56 4.75 -13.17
N MET A 85 3.22 4.52 -14.31
CA MET A 85 4.03 5.52 -15.01
C MET A 85 3.21 6.55 -15.79
N ARG A 86 1.87 6.52 -15.73
CA ARG A 86 1.06 7.53 -16.41
C ARG A 86 1.19 8.83 -15.64
N ASN A 87 1.83 9.82 -16.25
CA ASN A 87 1.90 11.18 -15.73
C ASN A 87 0.59 11.90 -16.07
N VAL A 88 -0.46 11.61 -15.28
CA VAL A 88 -1.81 12.17 -15.42
C VAL A 88 -1.97 13.47 -14.65
#